data_AF-A0A9J6ZKR4-F1
#
_entry.id   AF-A0A9J6ZKR4-F1
#
_cell.length_a   1.000
_cell.length_b   1.000
_cell.length_c   1.000
_cell.angle_alpha   90.00
_cell.angle_beta   90.00
_cell.angle_gamma   90.00
#
_symmetry.space_group_name_H-M   'P 1'
#
loop_
_entity.id
_entity.type
_entity.pdbx_description
1 polymer ?
#
loop_
_entity_poly.entity_id
_entity_poly.type
_entity_poly.pdbx_seq_one_letter_code
_entity_poly.pdbx_strand_id
1 'polypeptide(L)'
;MKKILLVCIMIMLMLASACGNVEMTSTSNTSSEPKPETDESIIPKNTSEYCTVGRINLDSETEKYFYGTWKVEKLLGFANSYNDASEYPTGQKFIGDEIIIKKDFFSSKGLKNYSDYQYEQKNPLYEITATCYNSDSFYRLYKIDIPDLNINDVIKAIDINIPVSLSFLAVNNDRLILLSEATIFELEKITD
;
A
#
# COMPACT_ATOMS: atom_id res chain seq x y z
N MET A 1 -3.17 -31.48 -45.60
CA MET A 1 -3.06 -30.67 -46.83
C MET A 1 -4.39 -30.01 -47.14
N LYS A 2 -4.39 -28.86 -47.83
CA LYS A 2 -5.50 -27.87 -47.98
C LYS A 2 -5.74 -27.09 -46.67
N LYS A 3 -5.26 -25.84 -46.53
CA LYS A 3 -5.63 -24.58 -47.21
C LYS A 3 -7.00 -24.06 -46.75
N ILE A 4 -7.00 -22.90 -46.09
CA ILE A 4 -7.44 -21.61 -46.66
C ILE A 4 -6.54 -20.50 -46.07
N LEU A 5 -6.24 -19.49 -46.88
CA LEU A 5 -5.44 -18.29 -46.61
C LEU A 5 -6.16 -17.11 -47.29
N LEU A 6 -5.90 -15.86 -46.86
CA LEU A 6 -6.47 -14.59 -47.37
C LEU A 6 -7.94 -14.35 -46.90
N VAL A 7 -8.45 -13.11 -46.78
CA VAL A 7 -8.16 -11.86 -47.54
C VAL A 7 -7.99 -10.61 -46.65
N CYS A 8 -7.37 -9.59 -47.23
CA CYS A 8 -6.83 -8.36 -46.64
C CYS A 8 -7.85 -7.23 -46.36
N ILE A 9 -7.42 -6.33 -45.47
CA ILE A 9 -7.46 -4.85 -45.54
C ILE A 9 -8.36 -4.22 -46.62
N MET A 10 -9.42 -3.54 -46.15
CA MET A 10 -10.11 -2.35 -46.70
C MET A 10 -10.83 -1.68 -45.48
N ILE A 11 -11.12 -0.37 -45.38
CA ILE A 11 -10.85 0.82 -46.21
C ILE A 11 -10.77 2.06 -45.28
N MET A 12 -10.20 3.20 -45.74
CA MET A 12 -10.17 4.52 -45.05
C MET A 12 -11.17 5.50 -45.70
N LEU A 13 -11.36 6.69 -45.10
CA LEU A 13 -12.05 7.91 -45.64
C LEU A 13 -13.60 7.92 -45.45
N MET A 14 -14.33 9.02 -45.20
CA MET A 14 -14.09 10.50 -45.20
C MET A 14 -14.84 11.19 -44.02
N LEU A 15 -14.24 12.16 -43.33
CA LEU A 15 -14.42 13.64 -43.40
C LEU A 15 -15.80 14.27 -43.05
N ALA A 16 -15.74 15.10 -42.00
CA ALA A 16 -16.16 16.51 -41.92
C ALA A 16 -17.63 16.94 -41.67
N SER A 17 -17.69 17.90 -40.71
CA SER A 17 -18.54 19.11 -40.64
C SER A 17 -20.05 19.01 -40.46
N ALA A 18 -20.50 19.51 -39.30
CA ALA A 18 -21.62 20.44 -39.20
C ALA A 18 -21.47 21.34 -37.95
N CYS A 19 -20.88 22.53 -38.10
CA CYS A 19 -21.09 23.62 -37.14
C CYS A 19 -22.44 24.28 -37.48
N GLY A 20 -23.43 24.11 -36.62
CA GLY A 20 -24.72 24.80 -36.72
C GLY A 20 -24.86 25.83 -35.60
N ASN A 21 -24.66 27.11 -35.91
CA ASN A 21 -25.09 28.20 -35.03
C ASN A 21 -26.60 28.39 -35.20
N VAL A 22 -27.37 28.39 -34.11
CA VAL A 22 -28.69 29.04 -34.05
C VAL A 22 -28.83 29.83 -32.75
N GLU A 23 -28.94 31.14 -32.96
CA GLU A 23 -29.52 32.24 -32.18
C GLU A 23 -29.76 32.17 -30.66
N MET A 24 -29.43 33.31 -30.06
CA MET A 24 -29.67 33.73 -28.68
C MET A 24 -31.11 34.22 -28.49
N THR A 25 -31.78 33.90 -27.37
CA THR A 25 -32.94 34.70 -26.93
C THR A 25 -33.17 34.69 -25.41
N SER A 26 -33.34 35.90 -24.87
CA SER A 26 -34.07 36.27 -23.64
C SER A 26 -33.84 35.47 -22.34
N THR A 27 -32.99 36.03 -21.48
CA THR A 27 -33.02 35.84 -20.02
C THR A 27 -34.37 36.27 -19.44
N SER A 28 -34.96 35.46 -18.55
CA SER A 28 -36.02 35.90 -17.65
C SER A 28 -35.72 35.44 -16.22
N ASN A 29 -35.52 36.40 -15.31
CA ASN A 29 -35.27 36.10 -13.90
C ASN A 29 -36.57 35.62 -13.24
N THR A 30 -36.55 34.43 -12.63
CA THR A 30 -37.50 34.04 -11.58
C THR A 30 -36.70 33.48 -10.43
N SER A 31 -36.72 34.19 -9.30
CA SER A 31 -36.08 33.73 -8.07
C SER A 31 -36.90 32.61 -7.46
N SER A 32 -36.25 31.49 -7.16
CA SER A 32 -36.78 30.43 -6.32
C SER A 32 -35.66 29.97 -5.40
N GLU A 33 -35.84 30.16 -4.09
CA GLU A 33 -34.88 29.73 -3.08
C GLU A 33 -34.69 28.20 -3.14
N PRO A 34 -33.44 27.69 -3.14
CA PRO A 34 -33.20 26.27 -2.98
C PRO A 34 -33.51 25.87 -1.53
N LYS A 35 -34.29 24.81 -1.35
CA LYS A 35 -34.41 24.14 -0.04
C LYS A 35 -33.03 23.63 0.39
N PRO A 36 -32.74 23.56 1.70
CA PRO A 36 -31.52 22.93 2.17
C PRO A 36 -31.56 21.44 1.80
N GLU A 37 -30.62 21.00 0.97
CA GLU A 37 -30.38 19.58 0.77
C GLU A 37 -29.86 18.98 2.07
N THR A 38 -30.45 17.85 2.46
CA THR A 38 -30.03 17.10 3.65
C THR A 38 -28.58 16.68 3.52
N ASP A 39 -27.84 16.81 4.62
CA ASP A 39 -26.40 16.51 4.74
C ASP A 39 -26.14 15.01 4.46
N GLU A 40 -25.97 14.66 3.19
CA GLU A 40 -25.53 13.33 2.77
C GLU A 40 -24.07 13.13 3.20
N SER A 41 -23.94 12.53 4.40
CA SER A 41 -22.80 11.77 4.91
C SER A 41 -21.54 11.92 4.07
N ILE A 42 -20.62 12.77 4.56
CA ILE A 42 -19.31 13.00 3.94
C ILE A 42 -18.49 11.70 4.01
N ILE A 43 -18.70 10.81 3.03
CA ILE A 43 -17.78 9.73 2.72
C ILE A 43 -16.44 10.40 2.37
N PRO A 44 -15.34 10.10 3.06
CA PRO A 44 -14.05 10.72 2.78
C PRO A 44 -13.67 10.47 1.31
N LYS A 45 -13.71 11.53 0.50
CA LYS A 45 -13.16 11.47 -0.86
C LYS A 45 -11.66 11.29 -0.74
N ASN A 46 -11.20 10.11 -1.14
CA ASN A 46 -9.81 9.69 -1.24
C ASN A 46 -8.87 10.87 -1.59
N THR A 47 -8.14 11.38 -0.58
CA THR A 47 -7.66 12.77 -0.58
C THR A 47 -6.36 13.00 -1.32
N SER A 48 -5.72 11.96 -1.86
CA SER A 48 -4.49 12.09 -2.65
C SER A 48 -4.32 10.98 -3.69
N GLU A 49 -4.01 11.34 -4.93
CA GLU A 49 -3.59 10.40 -5.98
C GLU A 49 -2.18 9.81 -5.72
N TYR A 50 -1.43 10.36 -4.76
CA TYR A 50 -0.03 10.02 -4.48
C TYR A 50 0.21 9.79 -2.98
N CYS A 51 1.18 8.95 -2.64
CA CYS A 51 1.63 8.86 -1.25
C CYS A 51 2.40 10.12 -0.84
N THR A 52 2.23 10.57 0.39
CA THR A 52 3.13 11.53 1.04
C THR A 52 4.44 10.80 1.33
N VAL A 53 5.57 11.26 0.77
CA VAL A 53 6.89 10.64 0.97
C VAL A 53 7.79 11.59 1.77
N GLY A 54 8.46 11.05 2.79
CA GLY A 54 9.36 11.79 3.67
C GLY A 54 9.59 11.03 4.97
N ARG A 55 10.76 11.24 5.59
CA ARG A 55 11.08 10.65 6.90
C ARG A 55 10.52 11.52 8.03
N ILE A 56 9.61 10.96 8.81
CA ILE A 56 9.06 11.56 10.02
C ILE A 56 9.00 10.52 11.14
N ASN A 57 9.08 10.97 12.40
CA ASN A 57 8.80 10.11 13.54
C ASN A 57 7.40 9.50 13.44
N LEU A 58 7.19 8.31 14.04
CA LEU A 58 5.86 7.74 14.21
C LEU A 58 4.90 8.73 14.88
N ASP A 59 3.68 8.85 14.35
CA ASP A 59 2.59 9.53 15.06
C ASP A 59 2.11 8.70 16.27
N SER A 60 1.43 9.33 17.23
CA SER A 60 1.08 8.70 18.51
C SER A 60 0.12 7.51 18.41
N GLU A 61 -0.68 7.45 17.35
CA GLU A 61 -1.56 6.33 17.06
C GLU A 61 -0.75 5.13 16.55
N THR A 62 0.17 5.39 15.60
CA THR A 62 1.09 4.41 15.05
C THR A 62 2.07 3.89 16.10
N GLU A 63 2.63 4.75 16.97
CA GLU A 63 3.46 4.33 18.11
C GLU A 63 2.74 3.29 18.98
N LYS A 64 1.50 3.61 19.41
CA LYS A 64 0.71 2.74 20.27
C LYS A 64 0.37 1.41 19.60
N TYR A 65 0.08 1.43 18.30
CA TYR A 65 -0.21 0.22 17.55
C TYR A 65 1.03 -0.65 17.37
N PHE A 66 2.12 -0.06 16.85
CA PHE A 66 3.31 -0.74 16.33
C PHE A 66 4.19 -1.36 17.42
N TYR A 67 4.32 -0.73 18.60
CA TYR A 67 5.10 -1.29 19.71
C TYR A 67 4.40 -2.52 20.30
N GLY A 68 5.14 -3.63 20.41
CA GLY A 68 4.68 -4.89 21.00
C GLY A 68 5.61 -6.07 20.70
N THR A 69 5.17 -7.26 21.10
CA THR A 69 5.74 -8.54 20.64
C THR A 69 4.84 -9.09 19.54
N TRP A 70 5.44 -9.41 18.39
CA TRP A 70 4.73 -9.81 17.18
C TRP A 70 5.17 -11.20 16.74
N LYS A 71 4.21 -12.10 16.50
CA LYS A 71 4.43 -13.40 15.85
C LYS A 71 4.24 -13.25 14.35
N VAL A 72 5.10 -13.88 13.56
CA VAL A 72 4.89 -14.03 12.11
C VAL A 72 3.83 -15.09 11.87
N GLU A 73 2.61 -14.68 11.48
CA GLU A 73 1.45 -15.57 11.45
C GLU A 73 1.32 -16.34 10.13
N LYS A 74 1.45 -15.64 8.99
CA LYS A 74 1.32 -16.26 7.67
C LYS A 74 2.11 -15.53 6.58
N LEU A 75 2.57 -16.30 5.60
CA LEU A 75 3.05 -15.81 4.32
C LEU A 75 1.87 -15.26 3.51
N LEU A 76 1.95 -13.99 3.10
CA LEU A 76 0.98 -13.36 2.21
C LEU A 76 1.36 -13.48 0.73
N GLY A 77 2.67 -13.54 0.44
CA GLY A 77 3.16 -13.67 -0.92
C GLY A 77 4.54 -13.04 -1.10
N PHE A 78 4.79 -12.54 -2.31
CA PHE A 78 6.10 -12.07 -2.75
C PHE A 78 6.00 -10.72 -3.46
N ALA A 79 6.95 -9.83 -3.19
CA ALA A 79 7.15 -8.60 -3.95
C ALA A 79 7.69 -8.94 -5.36
N ASN A 80 7.19 -8.23 -6.37
CA ASN A 80 7.52 -8.48 -7.79
C ASN A 80 8.99 -8.19 -8.17
N SER A 81 9.78 -7.62 -7.26
CA SER A 81 11.05 -6.93 -7.56
C SER A 81 12.33 -7.69 -7.18
N TYR A 82 12.26 -8.84 -6.51
CA TYR A 82 13.44 -9.51 -5.94
C TYR A 82 13.40 -11.03 -6.11
N ASN A 83 14.47 -11.61 -6.64
CA ASN A 83 14.57 -13.04 -6.98
C ASN A 83 15.88 -13.72 -6.49
N ASP A 84 16.82 -12.95 -5.91
CA ASP A 84 18.22 -13.36 -5.81
C ASP A 84 18.73 -13.64 -4.37
N ALA A 85 17.94 -13.34 -3.33
CA ALA A 85 18.31 -13.51 -1.90
C ALA A 85 17.27 -14.32 -1.10
N SER A 86 15.98 -14.08 -1.34
CA SER A 86 14.90 -14.87 -0.77
C SER A 86 14.91 -16.29 -1.34
N GLU A 87 14.50 -17.29 -0.57
CA GLU A 87 14.20 -18.65 -1.08
C GLU A 87 12.93 -18.63 -1.97
N TYR A 88 12.93 -17.92 -3.10
CA TYR A 88 11.77 -17.81 -3.98
C TYR A 88 11.52 -19.15 -4.72
N PRO A 89 10.28 -19.68 -4.77
CA PRO A 89 9.01 -19.12 -4.30
C PRO A 89 8.53 -19.71 -2.94
N THR A 90 9.41 -20.27 -2.12
CA THR A 90 9.08 -20.81 -0.78
C THR A 90 9.11 -19.76 0.35
N GLY A 91 9.86 -18.68 0.17
CA GLY A 91 10.00 -17.58 1.12
C GLY A 91 10.87 -17.90 2.34
N GLN A 92 11.12 -16.88 3.17
CA GLN A 92 11.84 -17.06 4.42
C GLN A 92 11.02 -17.92 5.41
N LYS A 93 11.67 -18.88 6.08
CA LYS A 93 11.05 -19.74 7.11
C LYS A 93 10.90 -18.99 8.44
N PHE A 94 10.03 -17.99 8.46
CA PHE A 94 9.76 -17.15 9.63
C PHE A 94 8.43 -17.47 10.34
N ILE A 95 7.51 -18.23 9.75
CA ILE A 95 6.18 -18.49 10.33
C ILE A 95 6.31 -19.13 11.72
N GLY A 96 5.68 -18.53 12.72
CA GLY A 96 5.75 -18.91 14.13
C GLY A 96 6.92 -18.32 14.91
N ASP A 97 7.87 -17.63 14.26
CA ASP A 97 8.92 -16.86 14.94
C ASP A 97 8.42 -15.46 15.36
N GLU A 98 9.18 -14.80 16.23
CA GLU A 98 8.79 -13.56 16.90
C GLU A 98 9.73 -12.39 16.60
N ILE A 99 9.17 -11.17 16.59
CA ILE A 99 9.90 -9.90 16.52
C ILE A 99 9.45 -9.03 17.70
N ILE A 100 10.40 -8.42 18.41
CA ILE A 100 10.15 -7.49 19.51
C ILE A 100 10.38 -6.07 19.01
N ILE A 101 9.35 -5.22 19.10
CA ILE A 101 9.37 -3.83 18.65
C ILE A 101 8.96 -2.95 19.83
N LYS A 102 9.88 -2.21 20.43
CA LYS A 102 9.62 -1.34 21.58
C LYS A 102 10.34 -0.01 21.39
N LYS A 103 9.77 1.05 21.96
CA LYS A 103 10.27 2.43 21.86
C LYS A 103 11.78 2.56 22.14
N ASP A 104 12.33 1.75 23.04
CA ASP A 104 13.74 1.73 23.44
C ASP A 104 14.50 0.46 23.00
N PHE A 105 13.85 -0.49 22.32
CA PHE A 105 14.47 -1.78 21.96
C PHE A 105 13.82 -2.47 20.75
N PHE A 106 14.65 -2.89 19.79
CA PHE A 106 14.28 -3.78 18.69
C PHE A 106 15.04 -5.10 18.78
N SER A 107 14.37 -6.22 18.51
CA SER A 107 15.01 -7.53 18.30
C SER A 107 14.29 -8.34 17.23
N SER A 108 15.04 -8.77 16.21
CA SER A 108 14.61 -9.76 15.22
C SER A 108 15.27 -11.14 15.44
N LYS A 109 15.97 -11.35 16.58
CA LYS A 109 16.60 -12.64 16.91
C LYS A 109 15.62 -13.81 17.03
N GLY A 110 14.33 -13.54 17.22
CA GLY A 110 13.31 -14.58 17.20
C GLY A 110 13.20 -15.30 15.85
N LEU A 111 13.67 -14.70 14.74
CA LEU A 111 13.72 -15.26 13.38
C LEU A 111 14.87 -16.30 13.23
N LYS A 112 14.75 -17.44 13.92
CA LYS A 112 15.87 -18.34 14.28
C LYS A 112 16.58 -18.98 13.09
N ASN A 113 15.88 -19.15 11.96
CA ASN A 113 16.36 -19.98 10.85
C ASN A 113 17.45 -19.31 9.99
N TYR A 114 17.74 -18.03 10.19
CA TYR A 114 18.63 -17.24 9.31
C TYR A 114 19.55 -16.32 10.12
N SER A 115 20.86 -16.45 9.93
CA SER A 115 21.88 -15.63 10.61
C SER A 115 21.73 -14.14 10.35
N ASP A 116 21.37 -13.79 9.12
CA ASP A 116 21.48 -12.43 8.61
C ASP A 116 20.39 -11.50 9.18
N TYR A 117 19.39 -12.09 9.84
CA TYR A 117 18.31 -11.41 10.54
C TYR A 117 18.48 -11.41 12.07
N GLN A 118 19.58 -11.95 12.61
CA GLN A 118 19.84 -12.04 14.05
C GLN A 118 20.34 -10.71 14.66
N TYR A 119 19.48 -9.69 14.63
CA TYR A 119 19.81 -8.32 15.00
C TYR A 119 19.08 -7.81 16.24
N GLU A 120 19.75 -6.93 16.98
CA GLU A 120 19.22 -6.21 18.15
C GLU A 120 19.75 -4.78 18.20
N GLN A 121 18.90 -3.84 18.59
CA GLN A 121 19.27 -2.44 18.78
C GLN A 121 18.58 -1.85 20.01
N LYS A 122 19.34 -1.08 20.79
CA LYS A 122 18.83 -0.21 21.86
C LYS A 122 18.60 1.18 21.30
N ASN A 123 17.53 1.84 21.74
CA ASN A 123 17.07 3.13 21.22
C ASN A 123 16.98 3.15 19.67
N PRO A 124 16.25 2.20 19.06
CA PRO A 124 16.01 2.21 17.62
C PRO A 124 15.31 3.50 17.17
N LEU A 125 15.64 3.96 15.97
CA LEU A 125 14.93 5.05 15.31
C LEU A 125 13.89 4.43 14.36
N TYR A 126 12.61 4.70 14.65
CA TYR A 126 11.47 4.29 13.84
C TYR A 126 10.93 5.50 13.07
N GLU A 127 10.90 5.41 11.75
CA GLU A 127 10.43 6.50 10.88
C GLU A 127 9.34 6.01 9.93
N ILE A 128 8.23 6.75 9.84
CA ILE A 128 7.36 6.66 8.67
C ILE A 128 8.13 7.28 7.51
N THR A 129 8.28 6.53 6.42
CA THR A 129 8.98 6.94 5.19
C THR A 129 8.03 7.33 4.07
N ALA A 130 6.81 6.76 4.08
CA ALA A 130 5.70 7.20 3.26
C ALA A 130 4.34 6.87 3.91
N THR A 131 3.34 7.69 3.61
CA THR A 131 1.92 7.42 3.91
C THR A 131 1.13 7.45 2.62
N CYS A 132 0.49 6.35 2.27
CA CYS A 132 -0.41 6.21 1.13
C CYS A 132 -1.86 6.14 1.63
N TYR A 133 -2.76 6.95 1.08
CA TYR A 133 -4.17 7.03 1.54
C TYR A 133 -5.13 6.10 0.77
N ASN A 134 -4.57 5.21 -0.06
CA ASN A 134 -5.29 4.20 -0.82
C ASN A 134 -4.33 3.11 -1.34
N SER A 135 -4.88 1.94 -1.65
CA SER A 135 -4.14 0.79 -2.21
C SER A 135 -3.48 1.09 -3.56
N ASP A 136 -4.13 1.88 -4.43
CA ASP A 136 -3.64 2.20 -5.77
C ASP A 136 -2.36 3.05 -5.73
N SER A 137 -2.33 4.10 -4.90
CA SER A 137 -1.16 4.94 -4.67
C SER A 137 -0.01 4.12 -4.05
N PHE A 138 -0.33 3.24 -3.10
CA PHE A 138 0.64 2.33 -2.50
C PHE A 138 1.27 1.39 -3.55
N TYR A 139 0.44 0.68 -4.32
CA TYR A 139 0.90 -0.21 -5.39
C TYR A 139 1.70 0.56 -6.46
N ARG A 140 1.27 1.78 -6.82
CA ARG A 140 2.00 2.64 -7.78
C ARG A 140 3.41 2.97 -7.30
N LEU A 141 3.61 3.25 -6.01
CA LEU A 141 4.91 3.58 -5.42
C LEU A 141 5.77 2.32 -5.18
N TYR A 142 5.25 1.34 -4.47
CA TYR A 142 6.03 0.19 -3.98
C TYR A 142 6.10 -1.00 -4.93
N LYS A 143 5.17 -1.14 -5.89
CA LYS A 143 4.99 -2.33 -6.76
C LYS A 143 4.77 -3.65 -6.00
N ILE A 144 4.35 -3.55 -4.74
CA ILE A 144 4.00 -4.65 -3.85
C ILE A 144 2.48 -4.81 -3.87
N ASP A 145 2.02 -6.02 -4.15
CA ASP A 145 0.62 -6.42 -3.97
C ASP A 145 0.46 -7.05 -2.59
N ILE A 146 -0.57 -6.66 -1.85
CA ILE A 146 -0.87 -7.15 -0.49
C ILE A 146 -2.31 -7.64 -0.51
N PRO A 147 -2.57 -8.91 -0.18
CA PRO A 147 -3.92 -9.44 -0.19
C PRO A 147 -4.82 -8.72 0.81
N ASP A 148 -6.08 -8.61 0.41
CA ASP A 148 -7.17 -8.05 1.23
C ASP A 148 -6.95 -6.58 1.64
N LEU A 149 -6.30 -5.77 0.80
CA LEU A 149 -6.34 -4.29 0.93
C LEU A 149 -7.62 -3.72 0.31
N ASN A 150 -8.26 -2.80 1.01
CA ASN A 150 -9.35 -1.98 0.50
C ASN A 150 -8.83 -0.73 -0.19
N ILE A 151 -9.60 -0.21 -1.14
CA ILE A 151 -9.24 1.01 -1.89
C ILE A 151 -9.08 2.27 -1.02
N ASN A 152 -9.62 2.29 0.19
CA ASN A 152 -9.53 3.43 1.11
C ASN A 152 -8.59 3.16 2.30
N ASP A 153 -7.85 2.05 2.31
CA ASP A 153 -6.92 1.75 3.39
C ASP A 153 -5.74 2.74 3.38
N VAL A 154 -5.35 3.19 4.58
CA VAL A 154 -4.19 4.05 4.79
C VAL A 154 -3.00 3.17 5.15
N ILE A 155 -1.98 3.15 4.31
CA ILE A 155 -0.76 2.36 4.48
C ILE A 155 0.41 3.28 4.84
N LYS A 156 1.01 3.06 6.01
CA LYS A 156 2.22 3.75 6.47
C LYS A 156 3.41 2.80 6.36
N ALA A 157 4.40 3.16 5.55
CA ALA A 157 5.65 2.41 5.44
C ALA A 157 6.62 2.85 6.53
N ILE A 158 6.95 1.95 7.44
CA ILE A 158 7.80 2.18 8.60
C ILE A 158 9.17 1.51 8.36
N ASP A 159 10.21 2.33 8.44
CA ASP A 159 11.60 1.92 8.35
C ASP A 159 12.22 1.90 9.75
N ILE A 160 13.21 1.02 9.94
CA ILE A 160 14.05 0.99 11.13
C ILE A 160 15.48 1.10 10.63
N ASN A 161 16.28 2.01 11.21
CA ASN A 161 17.66 2.21 10.79
C ASN A 161 18.58 1.05 11.27
N ILE A 162 18.45 -0.12 10.64
CA ILE A 162 19.11 -1.39 10.96
C ILE A 162 19.82 -1.97 9.73
N PRO A 163 20.91 -2.76 9.90
CA PRO A 163 21.67 -3.32 8.79
C PRO A 163 21.03 -4.56 8.14
N VAL A 164 19.80 -4.91 8.51
CA VAL A 164 19.08 -6.11 8.04
C VAL A 164 17.87 -5.70 7.22
N SER A 165 17.54 -6.45 6.17
CA SER A 165 16.48 -6.09 5.20
C SER A 165 15.06 -6.39 5.69
N LEU A 166 14.70 -5.83 6.85
CA LEU A 166 13.36 -5.85 7.43
C LEU A 166 12.74 -4.44 7.41
N SER A 167 11.54 -4.32 6.85
CA SER A 167 10.72 -3.11 6.96
C SER A 167 9.26 -3.48 7.19
N PHE A 168 8.45 -2.51 7.62
CA PHE A 168 7.09 -2.77 8.10
C PHE A 168 6.08 -1.89 7.38
N LEU A 169 4.87 -2.40 7.18
CA LEU A 169 3.74 -1.59 6.72
C LEU A 169 2.62 -1.69 7.75
N ALA A 170 2.24 -0.56 8.34
CA ALA A 170 1.04 -0.46 9.16
C ALA A 170 -0.13 -0.05 8.24
N VAL A 171 -1.11 -0.94 8.11
CA VAL A 171 -2.37 -0.68 7.40
C VAL A 171 -3.40 -0.28 8.44
N ASN A 172 -4.03 0.90 8.30
CA ASN A 172 -5.04 1.49 9.18
C ASN A 172 -4.72 1.52 10.70
N ASN A 173 -3.48 1.23 11.09
CA ASN A 173 -3.11 0.87 12.48
C ASN A 173 -3.94 -0.30 13.06
N ASP A 174 -4.32 -1.28 12.22
CA ASP A 174 -5.02 -2.52 12.63
C ASP A 174 -4.38 -3.81 12.08
N ARG A 175 -3.60 -3.73 10.99
CA ARG A 175 -2.80 -4.84 10.44
C ARG A 175 -1.35 -4.42 10.26
N LEU A 176 -0.43 -5.30 10.65
CA LEU A 176 1.01 -5.07 10.52
C LEU A 176 1.61 -6.11 9.57
N ILE A 177 2.23 -5.62 8.50
CA ILE A 177 2.88 -6.44 7.49
C ILE A 177 4.39 -6.34 7.66
N LEU A 178 5.08 -7.48 7.65
CA LEU A 178 6.53 -7.58 7.59
C LEU A 178 6.96 -7.76 6.13
N LEU A 179 7.87 -6.91 5.67
CA LEU A 179 8.62 -7.10 4.44
C LEU A 179 10.03 -7.59 4.78
N SER A 180 10.41 -8.74 4.23
CA SER A 180 11.74 -9.33 4.37
C SER A 180 12.28 -9.67 2.98
N GLU A 181 13.12 -8.79 2.44
CA GLU A 181 13.55 -8.82 1.03
C GLU A 181 12.33 -8.91 0.07
N ALA A 182 12.16 -10.04 -0.61
CA ALA A 182 11.03 -10.33 -1.49
C ALA A 182 9.79 -10.84 -0.75
N THR A 183 9.89 -11.26 0.51
CA THR A 183 8.85 -12.04 1.20
C THR A 183 7.94 -11.14 2.05
N ILE A 184 6.62 -11.36 1.96
CA ILE A 184 5.59 -10.55 2.63
C ILE A 184 4.87 -11.42 3.66
N PHE A 185 4.83 -11.00 4.93
CA PHE A 185 4.12 -11.73 5.99
C PHE A 185 3.13 -10.83 6.74
N GLU A 186 2.04 -11.40 7.23
CA GLU A 186 1.18 -10.75 8.22
C GLU A 186 1.66 -11.11 9.64
N LEU A 187 1.68 -10.11 10.52
CA LEU A 187 2.08 -10.27 11.92
C LEU A 187 0.85 -10.24 12.84
N GLU A 188 0.80 -11.17 13.80
CA GLU A 188 -0.17 -11.16 14.91
C GLU A 188 0.48 -10.56 16.16
N LYS A 189 -0.21 -9.61 16.81
CA LYS A 189 0.26 -9.01 18.06
C LYS A 189 -0.01 -9.96 19.24
N ILE A 190 1.04 -10.39 19.93
CA ILE A 190 0.94 -11.27 21.10
C ILE A 190 0.76 -10.45 22.37
N THR A 191 1.56 -9.39 22.52
CA THR A 191 1.53 -8.46 23.66
C THR A 191 1.85 -7.04 23.19
N ASP A 192 1.41 -6.05 23.96
CA ASP A 192 2.03 -4.71 23.98
C ASP A 192 3.44 -4.75 24.62
#